data_AF-A0A8T4R235-F1
#
_entry.id   AF-A0A8T4R235-F1
#
_cell.length_a   1.000
_cell.length_b   1.000
_cell.length_c   1.000
_cell.angle_alpha   90.00
_cell.angle_beta   90.00
_cell.angle_gamma   90.00
#
_symmetry.space_group_name_H-M   'P 1'
#
loop_
_entity.id
_entity.type
_entity.pdbx_description
1 polymer ?
#
loop_
_entity_poly.entity_id
_entity_poly.type
_entity_poly.pdbx_seq_one_letter_code
_entity_poly.pdbx_strand_id
1 'polypeptide(L)'
;MTRALHMQSLEKWAHFVRNNPTKWKKIHTKFINAQFEKAYAFIDRLLKQPNGREKIIKLYKIGNLNGYPNLLRTNQVLARVNRTNQKLNK
;
A
#
# COMPACT_ATOMS: atom_id res chain seq x y z
N MET A 1 19.93 -7.69 14.00
CA MET A 1 20.98 -7.46 12.98
C MET A 1 22.09 -6.69 13.64
N THR A 2 23.35 -7.11 13.55
CA THR A 2 24.46 -6.36 14.15
C THR A 2 24.87 -5.19 13.25
N ARG A 3 25.40 -4.12 13.83
CA ARG A 3 25.87 -2.94 13.09
C ARG A 3 26.90 -3.32 12.01
N ALA A 4 27.77 -4.29 12.30
CA ALA A 4 28.77 -4.79 11.36
C ALA A 4 28.15 -5.43 10.10
N LEU A 5 27.10 -6.26 10.25
CA LEU A 5 26.42 -6.86 9.10
C LEU A 5 25.73 -5.80 8.23
N HIS A 6 25.15 -4.78 8.86
CA HIS A 6 24.54 -3.66 8.14
C HIS A 6 25.58 -2.89 7.31
N MET A 7 26.74 -2.58 7.89
CA MET A 7 27.82 -1.89 7.18
C MET A 7 28.36 -2.72 6.00
N GLN A 8 28.55 -4.03 6.17
CA GLN A 8 28.98 -4.91 5.08
C GLN A 8 27.99 -4.93 3.91
N SER A 9 26.69 -4.90 4.18
CA SER A 9 25.67 -4.80 3.13
C SER A 9 25.74 -3.46 2.39
N LEU A 10 25.98 -2.36 3.11
CA LEU A 10 26.14 -1.03 2.50
C LEU A 10 27.39 -0.97 1.62
N GLU A 11 28.52 -1.50 2.09
CA GLU A 11 29.76 -1.56 1.31
C GLU A 11 29.58 -2.36 0.02
N LYS A 12 28.98 -3.56 0.11
CA LYS A 12 28.67 -4.39 -1.07
C LYS A 12 27.78 -3.65 -2.07
N TRP A 13 26.77 -2.93 -1.57
CA TRP A 13 25.89 -2.14 -2.42
C TRP A 13 26.62 -0.96 -3.08
N ALA A 14 27.45 -0.24 -2.33
CA ALA A 14 28.24 0.87 -2.85
C ALA A 14 29.21 0.41 -3.95
N HIS A 15 29.89 -0.71 -3.75
CA HIS A 15 30.73 -1.34 -4.77
C HIS A 15 29.93 -1.73 -6.02
N PHE A 16 28.76 -2.34 -5.84
CA PHE A 16 27.89 -2.72 -6.95
C PHE A 16 27.45 -1.50 -7.78
N VAL A 17 27.03 -0.42 -7.12
CA VAL A 17 26.61 0.83 -7.78
C VAL A 17 27.76 1.45 -8.56
N ARG A 18 28.95 1.54 -7.94
CA ARG A 18 30.16 2.09 -8.57
C ARG A 18 30.55 1.31 -9.83
N ASN A 19 30.49 -0.02 -9.77
CA ASN A 19 30.89 -0.90 -10.87
C ASN A 19 29.82 -1.05 -11.96
N ASN A 20 28.58 -0.58 -11.74
CA ASN A 20 27.45 -0.77 -12.66
C ASN A 20 26.66 0.53 -12.91
N PRO A 21 27.30 1.66 -13.30
CA PRO A 21 26.74 3.01 -13.23
C PRO A 21 25.40 3.22 -13.96
N THR A 22 25.12 2.43 -14.99
CA THR A 22 23.87 2.50 -15.78
C THR A 22 22.86 1.42 -15.40
N LYS A 23 23.30 0.25 -14.89
CA LYS A 23 22.43 -0.90 -14.61
C LYS A 23 21.83 -0.87 -13.20
N TRP A 24 22.55 -0.31 -12.22
CA TRP A 24 22.11 -0.33 -10.82
C TRP A 24 20.76 0.36 -10.62
N LYS A 25 20.49 1.45 -11.37
CA LYS A 25 19.24 2.21 -11.31
C LYS A 25 18.04 1.32 -11.62
N LYS A 26 18.10 0.53 -12.69
CA LYS A 26 17.00 -0.36 -13.09
C LYS A 26 16.67 -1.38 -12.01
N ILE A 27 17.69 -2.01 -11.42
CA ILE A 27 17.53 -3.02 -10.37
C ILE A 27 16.96 -2.38 -9.11
N HIS A 28 17.53 -1.24 -8.69
CA HIS A 28 17.04 -0.49 -7.54
C HIS A 28 15.59 -0.06 -7.71
N THR A 29 15.24 0.56 -8.84
CA THR A 29 13.87 0.98 -9.13
C THR A 29 12.91 -0.21 -9.12
N LYS A 30 13.29 -1.35 -9.71
CA LYS A 30 12.46 -2.57 -9.65
C LYS A 30 12.23 -3.04 -8.21
N PHE A 31 13.28 -3.02 -7.38
CA PHE A 31 13.16 -3.38 -5.97
C PHE A 31 12.22 -2.44 -5.20
N ILE A 32 12.39 -1.12 -5.37
CA ILE A 32 11.55 -0.11 -4.73
C ILE A 32 10.09 -0.23 -5.19
N ASN A 33 9.87 -0.38 -6.49
CA ASN A 33 8.52 -0.57 -7.04
C ASN A 33 7.85 -1.82 -6.49
N ALA A 34 8.58 -2.93 -6.34
CA ALA A 34 8.05 -4.15 -5.75
C ALA A 34 7.58 -3.95 -4.29
N GLN A 35 8.23 -3.09 -3.50
CA GLN A 35 7.76 -2.75 -2.16
C GLN A 35 6.43 -1.99 -2.19
N PHE A 36 6.30 -1.02 -3.10
CA PHE A 36 5.05 -0.29 -3.31
C PHE A 36 3.93 -1.20 -3.81
N GLU A 37 4.20 -2.09 -4.76
CA GLU A 37 3.23 -3.07 -5.25
C GLU A 37 2.71 -3.97 -4.12
N LYS A 38 3.60 -4.44 -3.23
CA LYS A 38 3.18 -5.22 -2.06
C LYS A 38 2.34 -4.40 -1.09
N ALA A 39 2.69 -3.15 -0.86
CA ALA A 39 1.91 -2.24 -0.03
C ALA A 39 0.51 -2.02 -0.61
N TYR A 40 0.39 -1.70 -1.90
CA TYR A 40 -0.90 -1.52 -2.57
C TYR A 40 -1.73 -2.81 -2.54
N ALA A 41 -1.14 -3.96 -2.84
CA ALA A 41 -1.83 -5.25 -2.76
C ALA A 41 -2.30 -5.59 -1.34
N PHE A 42 -1.59 -5.15 -0.30
CA PHE A 42 -2.06 -5.27 1.08
C PHE A 42 -3.27 -4.38 1.36
N ILE A 43 -3.23 -3.11 0.93
CA ILE A 43 -4.36 -2.19 1.07
C ILE A 43 -5.59 -2.69 0.31
N ASP A 44 -5.42 -3.16 -0.91
CA ASP A 44 -6.52 -3.71 -1.72
C ASP A 44 -7.16 -4.93 -1.07
N ARG A 45 -6.35 -5.81 -0.47
CA ARG A 45 -6.85 -6.96 0.30
C ARG A 45 -7.61 -6.51 1.55
N LEU A 46 -7.11 -5.50 2.25
CA LEU A 46 -7.81 -4.94 3.40
C LEU A 46 -9.16 -4.35 2.98
N LEU A 47 -9.22 -3.53 1.93
CA LEU A 47 -10.46 -2.89 1.46
C LEU A 47 -11.57 -3.88 1.08
N LYS A 48 -11.24 -5.12 0.73
CA LYS A 48 -12.21 -6.19 0.45
C LYS A 48 -12.82 -6.81 1.72
N GLN A 49 -12.27 -6.55 2.90
CA GLN A 49 -12.80 -7.07 4.16
C GLN A 49 -13.97 -6.20 4.66
N PRO A 50 -14.94 -6.77 5.40
CA PRO A 50 -16.09 -6.02 5.93
C PRO A 50 -15.75 -4.79 6.79
N ASN A 51 -14.59 -4.80 7.47
CA ASN A 51 -14.07 -3.68 8.29
C ASN A 51 -12.72 -3.14 7.79
N GLY A 52 -12.43 -3.38 6.51
CA GLY A 52 -11.17 -3.04 5.88
C GLY A 52 -10.84 -1.55 5.90
N ARG A 53 -11.87 -0.75 5.63
CA ARG A 53 -11.78 0.70 5.56
C ARG A 53 -11.40 1.31 6.92
N GLU A 54 -12.08 0.89 7.98
CA GLU A 54 -11.83 1.37 9.36
C GLU A 54 -10.40 1.01 9.80
N LYS A 55 -9.95 -0.19 9.46
CA LYS A 55 -8.57 -0.64 9.72
C LYS A 55 -7.54 0.25 9.04
N ILE A 56 -7.75 0.61 7.77
CA ILE A 56 -6.82 1.49 7.02
C ILE A 56 -6.79 2.89 7.63
N ILE A 57 -7.95 3.47 7.94
CA ILE A 57 -8.03 4.80 8.57
C ILE A 57 -7.27 4.82 9.88
N LYS A 58 -7.44 3.77 10.71
CA LYS A 58 -6.73 3.64 11.99
C LYS A 58 -5.23 3.41 11.81
N LEU A 59 -4.83 2.54 10.87
CA LEU A 59 -3.43 2.20 10.62
C LEU A 59 -2.61 3.41 10.16
N TYR A 60 -3.18 4.23 9.27
CA TYR A 60 -2.51 5.40 8.71
C TYR A 60 -2.86 6.71 9.42
N LYS A 61 -3.65 6.67 10.49
CA LYS A 61 -4.12 7.84 11.25
C LYS A 61 -4.71 8.94 10.35
N ILE A 62 -5.54 8.54 9.38
CA ILE A 62 -6.10 9.46 8.39
C ILE A 62 -7.18 10.32 9.05
N GLY A 63 -6.86 11.59 9.34
CA GLY A 63 -7.81 12.56 9.88
C GLY A 63 -8.66 13.26 8.81
N ASN A 64 -8.10 13.48 7.62
CA ASN A 64 -8.80 14.13 6.50
C ASN A 64 -9.24 13.11 5.44
N LEU A 65 -10.45 12.58 5.58
CA LEU A 65 -10.99 11.58 4.65
C LEU A 65 -11.25 12.15 3.24
N ASN A 66 -11.45 13.46 3.11
CA ASN A 66 -11.72 14.11 1.83
C ASN A 66 -10.49 14.12 0.92
N GLY A 67 -9.28 14.06 1.50
CA GLY A 67 -8.02 13.89 0.75
C GLY A 67 -7.83 12.49 0.18
N TYR A 68 -8.66 11.52 0.55
CA TYR A 68 -8.56 10.12 0.14
C TYR A 68 -9.87 9.61 -0.46
N PRO A 69 -10.29 10.14 -1.62
CA PRO A 69 -11.59 9.83 -2.23
C PRO A 69 -11.76 8.34 -2.55
N ASN A 70 -10.66 7.63 -2.80
CA ASN A 70 -10.67 6.18 -3.06
C ASN A 70 -11.11 5.36 -1.84
N LEU A 71 -10.94 5.89 -0.62
CA LEU A 71 -11.44 5.29 0.62
C LEU A 71 -12.93 5.59 0.88
N LEU A 72 -13.50 6.59 0.18
CA LEU A 72 -14.91 6.98 0.32
C LEU A 72 -15.85 6.15 -0.58
N ARG A 73 -15.35 5.62 -1.70
CA ARG A 73 -16.16 4.96 -2.74
C ARG A 73 -16.77 3.62 -2.34
N THR A 74 -16.19 2.89 -1.38
CA THR A 74 -16.65 1.54 -1.00
C THR A 74 -18.00 1.54 -0.26
N ASN A 75 -18.30 2.59 0.51
CA ASN A 75 -19.54 2.67 1.29
C ASN A 75 -20.74 3.17 0.48
N GLN A 76 -20.54 3.85 -0.65
CA GLN A 76 -21.65 4.33 -1.48
C GLN A 76 -22.34 3.19 -2.24
N VAL A 77 -21.60 2.13 -2.60
CA VAL A 77 -22.16 0.94 -3.24
C VAL A 77 -22.97 0.12 -2.23
N LEU A 78 -22.43 -0.12 -1.03
CA LEU A 78 -23.14 -0.83 0.05
C LEU A 78 -24.38 -0.06 0.53
N ALA A 79 -24.29 1.26 0.66
CA ALA A 79 -25.43 2.11 1.04
C ALA A 79 -26.52 2.16 -0.06
N ARG A 80 -26.14 2.09 -1.34
CA ARG A 80 -27.11 1.96 -2.45
C ARG A 80 -27.79 0.59 -2.45
N VAL A 81 -27.03 -0.50 -2.34
CA VAL A 81 -27.58 -1.87 -2.32
C VAL A 81 -28.55 -2.08 -1.15
N ASN A 82 -28.22 -1.57 0.05
CA ASN A 82 -29.10 -1.68 1.22
C ASN A 82 -30.40 -0.86 1.09
N ARG A 83 -30.38 0.29 0.39
CA ARG A 83 -31.59 1.08 0.09
C ARG A 83 -32.48 0.42 -0.96
N THR A 84 -31.89 -0.26 -1.94
CA THR A 84 -32.65 -0.99 -2.97
C THR A 84 -33.35 -2.21 -2.37
N ASN A 85 -32.68 -2.96 -1.48
CA ASN A 85 -33.26 -4.12 -0.82
C ASN A 85 -34.39 -3.76 0.18
N GLN A 86 -34.35 -2.58 0.80
CA GLN A 86 -35.45 -2.08 1.64
C GLN A 86 -36.70 -1.65 0.85
N LYS A 87 -36.56 -1.31 -0.44
CA LYS A 87 -37.68 -0.97 -1.32
C LYS A 87 -38.34 -2.18 -1.98
N LEU A 88 -37.64 -3.31 -2.07
CA LEU A 88 -38.15 -4.57 -2.65
C LEU A 88 -38.91 -5.44 -1.64
N ASN A 89 -38.76 -5.17 -0.34
CA ASN A 89 -39.42 -5.89 0.76
C ASN A 89 -40.55 -5.07 1.43
N LYS A 90 -41.09 -4.07 0.72
CA LYS A 90 -42.33 -3.34 1.07
C LYS A 90 -43.30 -3.48 -0.08
#